data_AF-A0A8J2AX81-F1
#
_entry.id   AF-A0A8J2AX81-F1
#
_cell.length_a   1.000
_cell.length_b   1.000
_cell.length_c   1.000
_cell.angle_alpha   90.00
_cell.angle_beta   90.00
_cell.angle_gamma   90.00
#
_symmetry.space_group_name_H-M   'P 1'
#
loop_
_entity.id
_entity.type
_entity.pdbx_description
1 polymer ?
#
loop_
_entity_poly.entity_id
_entity_poly.type
_entity_poly.pdbx_seq_one_letter_code
_entity_poly.pdbx_strand_id
1 'polypeptide(L)'
;MVRALDSRELDRLPYYRCTLAVFASLCKMSMRDFPPGPQADQKFIKHKRLILELISHMVSSAGPAFRGTEKFVHALRSYLCVALVKNCVSSVPKIFSLSFAIYLCLISHFQEHLKAEAAVFLETTFALF
;
A
#
# COMPACT_ATOMS: atom_id res chain seq x y z
N MET A 1 -10.98 -3.34 -30.45
CA MET A 1 -9.69 -3.70 -29.80
C MET A 1 -9.03 -2.43 -29.28
N VAL A 2 -9.14 -2.13 -27.99
CA VAL A 2 -8.36 -1.05 -27.36
C VAL A 2 -6.93 -1.56 -27.23
N ARG A 3 -5.96 -0.91 -27.91
CA ARG A 3 -4.54 -1.27 -27.77
C ARG A 3 -4.15 -1.10 -26.31
N ALA A 4 -3.50 -2.11 -25.73
CA ALA A 4 -2.85 -1.96 -24.44
C ALA A 4 -1.76 -0.88 -24.58
N LEU A 5 -1.87 0.20 -23.80
CA LEU A 5 -0.84 1.22 -23.71
C LEU A 5 0.43 0.59 -23.14
N ASP A 6 1.57 0.80 -23.81
CA ASP A 6 2.87 0.38 -23.30
C ASP A 6 3.24 1.18 -22.05
N SER A 7 3.99 0.54 -21.16
CA SER A 7 4.57 1.09 -19.93
C SER A 7 5.19 2.49 -20.10
N ARG A 8 5.93 2.71 -21.18
CA ARG A 8 6.59 4.00 -21.48
C ARG A 8 5.61 5.10 -21.86
N GLU A 9 4.49 4.76 -22.47
CA GLU A 9 3.44 5.72 -22.83
C GLU A 9 2.59 6.08 -21.61
N LEU A 10 2.26 5.08 -20.78
CA LEU A 10 1.55 5.28 -19.52
C LEU A 10 2.30 6.26 -18.60
N ASP A 11 3.62 6.12 -18.54
CA ASP A 11 4.54 6.95 -17.75
C ASP A 11 4.55 8.44 -18.12
N ARG A 12 4.15 8.76 -19.36
CA ARG A 12 4.07 10.12 -19.89
C ARG A 12 2.70 10.76 -19.64
N LEU A 13 1.70 9.96 -19.29
CA LEU A 13 0.37 10.48 -19.04
C LEU A 13 0.34 11.27 -17.72
N PRO A 14 -0.21 12.49 -17.71
CA PRO A 14 -0.29 13.31 -16.49
C PRO A 14 -1.12 12.62 -15.41
N TYR A 15 -2.17 11.91 -15.81
CA TYR A 15 -3.03 11.13 -14.90
C TYR A 15 -2.25 10.08 -14.14
N TYR A 16 -1.30 9.39 -14.79
CA TYR A 16 -0.49 8.35 -14.15
C TYR A 16 0.39 8.94 -13.03
N ARG A 17 1.02 10.09 -13.28
CA ARG A 17 1.81 10.80 -12.27
C ARG A 17 0.95 11.24 -11.09
N CYS A 18 -0.24 11.77 -11.35
CA CYS A 18 -1.20 12.16 -10.30
C CYS A 18 -1.61 10.95 -9.46
N THR A 19 -1.93 9.81 -10.09
CA THR A 19 -2.26 8.58 -9.39
C THR A 19 -1.14 8.13 -8.45
N LEU A 20 0.11 8.15 -8.92
CA LEU A 20 1.28 7.81 -8.08
C LEU A 20 1.47 8.79 -6.92
N ALA A 21 1.26 10.09 -7.14
CA ALA A 21 1.38 11.11 -6.10
C ALA A 21 0.30 10.95 -5.01
N VAL A 22 -0.94 10.66 -5.41
CA VAL A 22 -2.05 10.37 -4.48
C VAL A 22 -1.75 9.09 -3.70
N PHE A 23 -1.32 8.03 -4.38
CA PHE A 23 -0.94 6.77 -3.74
C PHE A 23 0.15 6.96 -2.69
N ALA A 24 1.24 7.66 -3.04
CA ALA A 24 2.34 7.95 -2.12
C ALA A 24 1.87 8.79 -0.92
N SER A 25 0.99 9.76 -1.14
CA SER A 25 0.42 10.59 -0.07
C SER A 25 -0.44 9.77 0.89
N LEU A 26 -1.30 8.88 0.39
CA LEU A 26 -2.09 7.96 1.20
C LEU A 26 -1.20 7.05 2.05
N CYS A 27 -0.16 6.45 1.45
CA CYS A 27 0.80 5.62 2.18
C CYS A 27 1.44 6.41 3.33
N LYS A 28 1.92 7.64 3.07
CA LYS A 28 2.50 8.52 4.10
C LYS A 28 1.50 8.88 5.20
N MET A 29 0.24 9.14 4.85
CA MET A 29 -0.80 9.44 5.84
C MET A 29 -1.13 8.23 6.71
N SER A 30 -1.15 7.02 6.15
CA SER A 30 -1.39 5.77 6.90
C SER A 30 -0.32 5.49 7.97
N MET A 31 0.88 6.03 7.79
CA MET A 31 2.00 5.86 8.70
C MET A 31 2.04 6.89 9.84
N ARG A 32 1.17 7.90 9.84
CA ARG A 32 1.17 8.91 10.91
C ARG A 32 0.68 8.28 12.22
N ASP A 33 1.46 8.54 13.27
CA ASP A 33 1.06 8.27 14.64
C ASP A 33 0.27 9.47 15.15
N PHE A 34 -0.72 9.23 15.98
CA PHE A 34 -1.60 10.27 16.50
C PHE A 34 -1.42 10.40 18.01
N PRO A 35 -1.58 11.62 18.55
CA PRO A 35 -1.42 11.85 19.97
C PRO A 35 -2.44 11.00 20.76
N PRO A 36 -2.02 10.42 21.90
CA PRO A 36 -2.86 9.53 22.68
C PRO A 36 -4.08 10.27 23.26
N GLY A 37 -5.26 9.64 23.23
CA GLY A 37 -6.43 10.13 23.96
C GLY A 37 -7.75 9.46 23.53
N PRO A 38 -8.67 9.13 24.45
CA PRO A 38 -9.77 8.19 24.18
C PRO A 38 -10.72 8.59 23.03
N GLN A 39 -11.03 9.88 22.85
CA GLN A 39 -11.84 10.35 21.70
C GLN A 39 -11.01 10.56 20.43
N ALA A 40 -9.72 10.90 20.57
CA ALA A 40 -8.80 11.03 19.46
C ALA A 40 -8.53 9.64 18.83
N ASP A 41 -8.45 8.60 19.66
CA ASP A 41 -8.18 7.22 19.26
C ASP A 41 -9.25 6.67 18.31
N GLN A 42 -10.54 6.88 18.58
CA GLN A 42 -11.60 6.35 17.73
C GLN A 42 -11.70 7.06 16.37
N LYS A 43 -11.54 8.39 16.35
CA LYS A 43 -11.49 9.17 15.10
C LYS A 43 -10.25 8.79 14.28
N PHE A 44 -9.12 8.60 14.96
CA PHE A 44 -7.86 8.15 14.37
C PHE A 44 -7.99 6.77 13.72
N ILE A 45 -8.52 5.77 14.44
CA ILE A 45 -8.71 4.42 13.91
C ILE A 45 -9.61 4.46 12.68
N LYS A 46 -10.70 5.25 12.71
CA LYS A 46 -11.59 5.44 11.55
C LYS A 46 -10.85 6.07 10.36
N HIS A 47 -10.06 7.12 10.59
CA HIS A 47 -9.28 7.79 9.55
C HIS A 47 -8.23 6.87 8.93
N LYS A 48 -7.42 6.21 9.76
CA LYS A 48 -6.38 5.27 9.31
C LYS A 48 -6.98 4.10 8.53
N ARG A 49 -8.10 3.56 9.01
CA ARG A 49 -8.85 2.50 8.31
C ARG A 49 -9.30 2.95 6.92
N LEU A 50 -9.91 4.14 6.80
CA LEU A 50 -10.36 4.68 5.52
C LEU A 50 -9.19 4.79 4.52
N ILE A 51 -8.04 5.30 4.97
CA ILE A 51 -6.85 5.43 4.12
C ILE A 51 -6.38 4.06 3.63
N LEU A 52 -6.29 3.08 4.53
CA LEU A 52 -5.86 1.72 4.16
C LEU A 52 -6.89 1.04 3.23
N GLU A 53 -8.19 1.27 3.41
CA GLU A 53 -9.24 0.79 2.50
C GLU A 53 -9.07 1.40 1.09
N LEU A 54 -8.75 2.70 1.00
CA LEU A 54 -8.46 3.37 -0.27
C LEU A 54 -7.20 2.82 -0.95
N ILE A 55 -6.12 2.61 -0.18
CA ILE A 55 -4.88 1.99 -0.68
C ILE A 55 -5.17 0.59 -1.22
N SER A 56 -5.91 -0.23 -0.45
CA SER A 56 -6.31 -1.58 -0.86
C SER A 56 -7.06 -1.58 -2.18
N HIS A 57 -8.01 -0.65 -2.34
CA HIS A 57 -8.77 -0.50 -3.58
C HIS A 57 -7.87 -0.12 -4.76
N MET A 58 -6.93 0.82 -4.59
CA MET A 58 -5.99 1.21 -5.64
C MET A 58 -5.08 0.05 -6.07
N VAL A 59 -4.59 -0.76 -5.13
CA VAL A 59 -3.72 -1.92 -5.44
C VAL A 59 -4.51 -3.02 -6.14
N SER A 60 -5.72 -3.32 -5.66
CA SER A 60 -6.56 -4.40 -6.20
C SER A 60 -7.12 -4.05 -7.58
N SER A 61 -7.41 -2.77 -7.82
CA SER A 61 -7.91 -2.26 -9.12
C SER A 61 -6.80 -1.99 -10.14
N ALA A 62 -5.52 -2.05 -9.76
CA ALA A 62 -4.42 -1.82 -10.68
C ALA A 62 -4.46 -2.85 -11.81
N GLY A 63 -4.76 -2.40 -13.03
CA GLY A 63 -4.77 -3.25 -14.22
C GLY A 63 -3.37 -3.68 -14.66
N PRO A 64 -3.25 -4.67 -15.57
CA PRO A 64 -1.95 -5.21 -16.00
C PRO A 64 -0.96 -4.15 -16.49
N ALA A 65 -1.45 -3.11 -17.18
CA ALA A 65 -0.65 -1.99 -17.66
C ALA A 65 0.01 -1.17 -16.52
N PHE A 66 -0.59 -1.13 -15.33
CA PHE A 66 -0.01 -0.46 -14.16
C PHE A 66 0.95 -1.37 -13.39
N ARG A 67 0.69 -2.69 -13.37
CA ARG A 67 1.39 -3.62 -12.47
C ARG A 67 2.87 -3.78 -12.80
N GLY A 68 3.22 -3.73 -14.08
CA GLY A 68 4.58 -3.97 -14.57
C GLY A 68 5.44 -2.73 -14.76
N THR A 69 4.95 -1.52 -14.50
CA THR A 69 5.77 -0.32 -14.72
C THR A 69 6.75 -0.12 -13.57
N GLU A 70 7.99 0.25 -13.91
CA GLU A 70 9.03 0.49 -12.91
C GLU A 70 8.65 1.57 -11.89
N LYS A 71 7.93 2.61 -12.31
CA LYS A 71 7.48 3.66 -11.41
C LYS A 71 6.44 3.18 -10.41
N PHE A 72 5.54 2.29 -10.80
CA PHE A 72 4.56 1.74 -9.86
C PHE A 72 5.24 0.78 -8.90
N VAL A 73 6.09 -0.13 -9.40
CA VAL A 73 6.87 -1.04 -8.56
C VAL A 73 7.74 -0.26 -7.57
N HIS A 74 8.39 0.82 -8.01
CA HIS A 74 9.12 1.71 -7.12
C HIS A 74 8.21 2.34 -6.06
N ALA A 75 7.01 2.81 -6.42
CA ALA A 75 6.06 3.34 -5.46
C ALA A 75 5.59 2.30 -4.44
N LEU A 76 5.40 1.05 -4.85
CA LEU A 76 5.08 -0.06 -3.94
C LEU A 76 6.19 -0.25 -2.90
N ARG A 77 7.45 -0.40 -3.36
CA ARG A 77 8.61 -0.62 -2.48
C ARG A 77 8.85 0.57 -1.54
N SER A 78 8.91 1.78 -2.10
CA SER A 78 9.31 2.99 -1.36
C SER A 78 8.23 3.54 -0.42
N TYR A 79 6.95 3.23 -0.67
CA TYR A 79 5.85 3.79 0.12
C TYR A 79 4.98 2.73 0.78
N LEU A 80 4.44 1.79 0.00
CA LEU A 80 3.46 0.85 0.53
C LEU A 80 4.10 -0.21 1.44
N CYS A 81 5.21 -0.83 1.03
CA CYS A 81 5.88 -1.83 1.87
C CYS A 81 6.28 -1.25 3.23
N VAL A 82 6.87 -0.04 3.24
CA VAL A 82 7.20 0.69 4.48
C VAL A 82 5.95 0.95 5.32
N ALA A 83 4.86 1.38 4.69
CA ALA A 83 3.59 1.60 5.39
C ALA A 83 3.00 0.33 5.99
N LEU A 84 3.09 -0.79 5.29
CA LEU A 84 2.56 -2.07 5.76
C LEU A 84 3.35 -2.58 6.97
N VAL A 85 4.69 -2.52 6.93
CA VAL A 85 5.55 -2.88 8.06
C VAL A 85 5.15 -2.09 9.31
N LYS A 86 4.97 -0.76 9.19
CA LYS A 86 4.58 0.08 10.33
C LYS A 86 3.16 -0.20 10.84
N ASN A 87 2.22 -0.56 9.97
CA ASN A 87 0.83 -0.80 10.40
C ASN A 87 0.58 -2.23 10.91
N CYS A 88 1.43 -3.20 10.57
CA CYS A 88 1.26 -4.59 11.03
C CYS A 88 1.72 -4.82 12.47
N VAL A 89 2.46 -3.87 13.05
CA VAL A 89 2.78 -3.86 14.48
C VAL A 89 1.72 -3.14 15.32
N SER A 90 0.58 -2.76 14.71
CA SER A 90 -0.49 -2.06 15.42
C SER A 90 -1.21 -2.99 16.40
N SER A 91 -1.42 -2.51 17.63
CA SER A 91 -2.22 -3.20 18.65
C SER A 91 -3.73 -3.23 18.34
N VAL A 92 -4.18 -2.54 17.29
CA VAL A 92 -5.59 -2.51 16.87
C VAL A 92 -5.82 -3.63 15.85
N PRO A 93 -6.55 -4.72 16.18
CA PRO A 93 -6.65 -5.90 15.32
C PRO A 93 -7.17 -5.59 13.91
N LYS A 94 -8.10 -4.63 13.81
CA LYS A 94 -8.69 -4.24 12.52
C LYS A 94 -7.69 -3.57 11.57
N ILE A 95 -6.72 -2.83 12.10
CA ILE A 95 -5.66 -2.20 11.30
C ILE A 95 -4.67 -3.26 10.82
N PHE A 96 -4.30 -4.19 11.71
CA PHE A 96 -3.47 -5.35 11.37
C PHE A 96 -4.11 -6.18 10.25
N SER A 97 -5.35 -6.63 10.42
CA SER A 97 -6.03 -7.50 9.43
C SER A 97 -6.13 -6.85 8.06
N LEU A 98 -6.42 -5.54 8.00
CA LEU A 98 -6.51 -4.81 6.74
C LEU A 98 -5.13 -4.66 6.07
N SER A 99 -4.09 -4.37 6.85
CA SER A 99 -2.72 -4.27 6.35
C SER A 99 -2.21 -5.62 5.85
N PHE A 100 -2.51 -6.70 6.56
CA PHE A 100 -2.19 -8.06 6.14
C PHE A 100 -2.91 -8.45 4.85
N ALA A 101 -4.19 -8.10 4.69
CA ALA A 101 -4.93 -8.34 3.46
C ALA A 101 -4.31 -7.61 2.24
N ILE A 102 -3.84 -6.37 2.43
CA ILE A 102 -3.13 -5.63 1.38
C ILE A 102 -1.81 -6.33 1.04
N TYR A 103 -1.07 -6.80 2.04
CA TYR A 103 0.15 -7.57 1.81
C TYR A 103 -0.09 -8.83 0.99
N LEU A 104 -1.13 -9.61 1.31
CA LEU A 104 -1.48 -10.81 0.53
C LEU A 104 -1.83 -10.47 -0.92
N CYS A 105 -2.51 -9.34 -1.15
CA CYS A 105 -2.77 -8.83 -2.50
C CYS A 105 -1.46 -8.49 -3.24
N LEU A 106 -0.48 -7.89 -2.55
CA LEU A 106 0.83 -7.61 -3.13
C LEU A 106 1.57 -8.87 -3.55
N ILE A 107 1.61 -9.90 -2.69
CA ILE A 107 2.26 -11.17 -3.04
C ILE A 107 1.56 -11.82 -4.23
N SER A 108 0.22 -11.81 -4.24
CA SER A 108 -0.57 -12.42 -5.32
C SER A 108 -0.39 -11.76 -6.69
N HIS A 109 -0.02 -10.47 -6.73
CA HIS A 109 0.03 -9.70 -7.97
C HIS A 109 1.43 -9.19 -8.36
N PHE A 110 2.39 -9.18 -7.42
CA PHE A 110 3.70 -8.55 -7.59
C PHE A 110 4.85 -9.42 -7.05
N GLN A 111 4.64 -10.72 -6.82
CA GLN A 111 5.66 -11.64 -6.28
C GLN A 111 7.01 -11.60 -6.99
N GLU A 112 7.05 -11.38 -8.31
CA GLU A 112 8.31 -11.31 -9.06
C GLU A 112 9.13 -10.07 -8.72
N HIS A 113 8.46 -9.02 -8.22
CA HIS A 113 9.05 -7.72 -7.96
C HIS A 113 9.29 -7.44 -6.47
N LEU A 114 8.68 -8.18 -5.54
CA LEU A 114 8.68 -7.82 -4.10
C LEU A 114 9.25 -8.91 -3.18
N LYS A 115 10.14 -9.79 -3.68
CA LYS A 115 10.64 -10.94 -2.90
C LYS A 115 11.38 -10.53 -1.62
N ALA A 116 12.20 -9.49 -1.67
CA ALA A 116 12.98 -9.04 -0.50
C ALA A 116 12.05 -8.40 0.55
N GLU A 117 11.13 -7.55 0.11
CA GLU A 117 10.15 -6.89 0.97
C GLU A 117 9.15 -7.90 1.57
N ALA A 118 8.82 -8.96 0.83
CA ALA A 118 8.00 -10.05 1.33
C ALA A 118 8.63 -10.72 2.56
N ALA A 119 9.94 -11.00 2.52
CA ALA A 119 10.66 -11.59 3.63
C ALA A 119 10.65 -10.68 4.88
N VAL A 120 11.01 -9.40 4.71
CA VAL A 120 11.02 -8.41 5.81
C VAL A 120 9.65 -8.28 6.47
N PHE A 121 8.58 -8.29 5.67
CA PHE A 121 7.23 -8.21 6.20
C PHE A 121 6.83 -9.44 7.02
N LEU A 122 7.19 -10.64 6.54
CA LEU A 122 6.95 -11.89 7.29
C LEU A 122 7.77 -11.90 8.57
N GLU A 123 9.06 -11.58 8.51
CA GLU A 123 9.91 -11.48 9.69
C GLU A 123 9.34 -10.51 10.72
N THR A 124 8.93 -9.31 10.31
CA THR A 124 8.37 -8.31 11.22
C THR A 124 7.02 -8.75 11.80
N THR A 125 6.16 -9.39 10.99
CA THR A 125 4.83 -9.82 11.42
C THR A 125 4.90 -11.03 12.35
N PHE A 126 5.71 -12.03 12.02
CA PHE A 126 5.82 -13.27 12.79
C PHE A 126 6.75 -13.15 14.00
N ALA A 127 7.69 -12.21 14.03
CA ALA A 127 8.50 -11.93 15.24
C ALA A 127 7.69 -11.31 16.39
N LEU A 128 6.43 -10.91 16.15
CA LEU A 128 5.50 -10.40 17.17
C LEU A 128 4.58 -11.47 17.78
N PHE A 129 4.64 -12.71 17.30
CA PHE A 129 3.91 -13.87 17.83
C PHE A 129 4.90 -14.86 18.46
#